data_AF-A0A938KJ62-F1
#
_entry.id   AF-A0A938KJ62-F1
#
_cell.length_a   1.000
_cell.length_b   1.000
_cell.length_c   1.000
_cell.angle_alpha   90.00
_cell.angle_beta   90.00
_cell.angle_gamma   90.00
#
_symmetry.space_group_name_H-M   'P 1'
#
loop_
_entity.id
_entity.type
_entity.pdbx_description
1 polymer ?
#
loop_
_entity_poly.entity_id
_entity_poly.type
_entity_poly.pdbx_seq_one_letter_code
_entity_poly.pdbx_strand_id
1 'polypeptide(L)'
;MNRNGIGVLPLCGAEPPRGIELPVKPPRSARFVARLDMYLQFPCNERSDTYRLSKNRKRSHWILWMGYFDDNMEMKWVYMPYALLACGDTDAAAAARVMLEAAWLEEKRVGSLDTTFEAVVADGLLTVDELREIAARVWPKEGGASCS
;
A
#
# COMPACT_ATOMS: atom_id res chain seq x y z
N MET A 1 20.80 11.07 -8.08
CA MET A 1 20.07 11.82 -9.13
C MET A 1 19.32 10.81 -9.99
N ASN A 2 18.00 10.66 -9.84
CA ASN A 2 17.18 9.93 -10.81
C ASN A 2 16.43 10.96 -11.67
N ARG A 3 16.77 11.01 -12.96
CA ARG A 3 16.11 11.84 -13.98
C ARG A 3 15.21 10.90 -14.80
N ASN A 4 13.95 11.31 -14.96
CA ASN A 4 12.84 10.65 -15.67
C ASN A 4 12.26 9.37 -15.04
N GLY A 5 11.08 9.48 -14.42
CA GLY A 5 10.28 8.33 -14.01
C GLY A 5 9.05 8.80 -13.25
N ILE A 6 7.88 8.26 -13.59
CA ILE A 6 6.59 8.56 -12.98
C ILE A 6 6.70 8.32 -11.47
N GLY A 7 6.86 9.38 -10.68
CA GLY A 7 7.17 9.27 -9.25
C GLY A 7 5.97 8.81 -8.45
N VAL A 8 6.03 7.62 -7.85
CA VAL A 8 5.12 7.27 -6.75
C VAL A 8 5.49 8.15 -5.55
N LEU A 9 4.49 8.73 -4.91
CA LEU A 9 4.62 9.43 -3.66
C LEU A 9 3.91 8.65 -2.55
N PRO A 10 4.64 7.94 -1.68
CA PRO A 10 4.10 7.41 -0.43
C PRO A 10 3.61 8.56 0.47
N LEU A 11 2.46 8.38 1.11
CA LEU A 11 1.83 9.41 1.95
C LEU A 11 1.97 9.16 3.46
N CYS A 12 2.94 8.34 3.88
CA CYS A 12 3.20 8.00 5.29
C CYS A 12 3.47 9.26 6.16
N GLY A 13 2.40 9.95 6.58
CA GLY A 13 2.44 11.25 7.26
C GLY A 13 2.72 12.45 6.35
N ALA A 14 2.82 12.29 5.03
CA ALA A 14 3.16 13.37 4.10
C ALA A 14 1.92 14.10 3.57
N GLU A 15 1.98 15.43 3.47
CA GLU A 15 0.95 16.21 2.78
C GLU A 15 0.93 15.91 1.28
N PRO A 16 -0.26 15.85 0.65
CA PRO A 16 -0.34 15.71 -0.80
C PRO A 16 0.30 16.91 -1.52
N PRO A 17 0.85 16.70 -2.73
CA PRO A 17 1.34 17.79 -3.56
C PRO A 17 0.26 18.86 -3.78
N ARG A 18 0.67 20.13 -3.77
CA ARG A 18 -0.25 21.26 -3.97
C ARG A 18 -1.05 21.07 -5.27
N GLY A 19 -2.37 21.24 -5.17
CA GLY A 19 -3.29 21.14 -6.31
C GLY A 19 -3.81 19.73 -6.60
N ILE A 20 -3.41 18.71 -5.84
CA ILE A 20 -4.02 17.38 -5.88
C ILE A 20 -5.08 17.28 -4.78
N GLU A 21 -6.35 17.27 -5.20
CA GLU A 21 -7.47 17.00 -4.30
C GLU A 21 -7.53 15.50 -3.97
N LEU A 22 -7.30 15.17 -2.71
CA LEU A 22 -7.54 13.84 -2.16
C LEU A 22 -8.96 13.78 -1.60
N PRO A 23 -9.79 12.81 -2.02
CA PRO A 23 -11.06 12.55 -1.35
C PRO A 23 -10.83 12.15 0.12
N VAL A 24 -11.83 12.35 0.97
CA VAL A 24 -11.77 11.93 2.39
C VAL A 24 -11.93 10.41 2.54
N LYS A 25 -12.58 9.75 1.57
CA LYS A 25 -12.82 8.31 1.56
C LYS A 25 -12.72 7.75 0.14
N PRO A 26 -12.37 6.46 -0.02
CA PRO A 26 -12.35 5.84 -1.33
C PRO A 26 -13.74 5.95 -1.99
N PRO A 27 -13.80 6.30 -3.29
CA PRO A 27 -15.06 6.30 -4.02
C PRO A 27 -15.61 4.87 -4.14
N ARG A 28 -16.93 4.73 -4.38
CA ARG A 28 -17.55 3.41 -4.59
C ARG A 28 -16.96 2.63 -5.77
N SER A 29 -16.37 3.33 -6.74
CA SER A 29 -15.68 2.73 -7.88
C SER A 29 -14.23 2.34 -7.59
N ALA A 30 -13.74 2.51 -6.35
CA ALA A 30 -12.42 2.07 -5.97
C ALA A 30 -12.32 0.55 -6.12
N ARG A 31 -11.31 0.11 -6.87
CA ARG A 31 -11.05 -1.29 -7.17
C ARG A 31 -10.36 -1.93 -5.98
N PHE A 32 -10.76 -3.16 -5.66
CA PHE A 32 -10.10 -3.94 -4.61
C PHE A 32 -8.71 -4.38 -5.09
N VAL A 33 -7.69 -4.15 -4.26
CA VAL A 33 -6.30 -4.53 -4.57
C VAL A 33 -5.98 -5.85 -3.88
N ALA A 34 -6.07 -5.87 -2.55
CA ALA A 34 -5.84 -7.05 -1.72
C ALA A 34 -6.33 -6.79 -0.29
N ARG A 35 -6.45 -7.86 0.50
CA ARG A 35 -6.54 -7.82 1.95
C ARG A 35 -5.52 -8.78 2.54
N LEU A 36 -4.77 -8.31 3.51
CA LEU A 36 -3.66 -9.02 4.14
C LEU A 36 -3.84 -9.01 5.65
N ASP A 37 -3.44 -10.11 6.30
CA ASP A 37 -3.21 -10.12 7.74
C ASP A 37 -1.76 -9.75 8.00
N MET A 38 -1.56 -8.73 8.83
CA MET A 38 -0.26 -8.15 9.14
C MET A 38 0.24 -8.72 10.46
N TYR A 39 1.54 -9.05 10.51
CA TYR A 39 2.16 -9.49 11.75
C TYR A 39 2.25 -8.31 12.72
N LEU A 40 1.64 -8.45 13.90
CA LEU A 40 1.80 -7.51 15.00
C LEU A 40 2.51 -8.22 16.17
N GLN A 41 3.58 -7.60 16.66
CA GLN A 41 4.39 -8.12 17.78
C GLN A 41 3.67 -8.05 19.15
N PHE A 42 2.37 -7.76 19.19
CA PHE A 42 1.61 -7.60 20.43
C PHE A 42 0.42 -8.56 20.51
N PRO A 43 0.25 -9.28 21.63
CA PRO A 43 -0.88 -10.18 21.80
C PRO A 43 -2.17 -9.34 21.89
N CYS A 44 -3.18 -9.75 21.12
CA CYS A 44 -4.57 -9.24 21.09
C CYS A 44 -4.95 -8.18 20.04
N ASN A 45 -4.11 -7.86 19.04
CA ASN A 45 -4.56 -7.08 17.88
C ASN A 45 -4.30 -7.84 16.58
N GLU A 46 -5.36 -8.36 15.94
CA GLU A 46 -5.31 -8.79 14.54
C GLU A 46 -5.41 -7.54 13.67
N ARG A 47 -4.31 -7.11 13.04
CA ARG A 47 -4.36 -6.02 12.05
C ARG A 47 -4.52 -6.63 10.66
N SER A 48 -5.71 -6.50 10.11
CA SER A 48 -5.95 -6.76 8.69
C SER A 48 -5.93 -5.45 7.89
N ASP A 49 -5.00 -5.34 6.95
CA ASP A 49 -4.94 -4.20 6.02
C ASP A 49 -5.70 -4.51 4.73
N THR A 50 -6.59 -3.61 4.32
CA THR A 50 -7.31 -3.67 3.04
C THR A 50 -6.84 -2.57 2.11
N TYR A 51 -6.38 -2.94 0.92
CA TYR A 51 -5.93 -2.00 -0.10
C TYR A 51 -6.97 -1.80 -1.20
N ARG A 52 -7.15 -0.55 -1.63
CA ARG A 52 -8.00 -0.19 -2.77
C ARG A 52 -7.33 0.83 -3.68
N LEU A 53 -7.67 0.81 -4.97
CA LEU A 53 -7.15 1.73 -5.95
C LEU A 53 -8.28 2.55 -6.59
N SER A 54 -8.10 3.86 -6.69
CA SER A 54 -9.02 4.73 -7.42
C SER A 54 -8.26 5.82 -8.17
N LYS A 55 -8.91 6.45 -9.14
CA LYS A 55 -8.41 7.72 -9.68
C LYS A 55 -9.00 8.89 -8.89
N ASN A 56 -8.25 9.98 -8.78
CA ASN A 56 -8.79 11.25 -8.29
C ASN A 56 -9.91 11.78 -9.21
N ARG A 57 -10.61 12.84 -8.79
CA ARG A 57 -11.75 13.40 -9.53
C ARG A 57 -11.38 13.80 -10.97
N LYS A 58 -10.19 14.38 -11.16
CA LYS A 58 -9.67 14.82 -12.46
C LYS A 58 -9.07 13.69 -13.31
N ARG A 59 -9.09 12.44 -12.82
CA ARG A 59 -8.48 11.26 -13.47
C ARG A 59 -6.99 11.40 -13.79
N SER A 60 -6.31 12.37 -13.16
CA SER A 60 -4.89 12.67 -13.41
C SER A 60 -3.94 11.85 -12.55
N HIS A 61 -4.42 11.34 -11.42
CA HIS A 61 -3.63 10.55 -10.48
C HIS A 61 -4.39 9.32 -10.01
N TRP A 62 -3.65 8.24 -9.84
CA TRP A 62 -4.02 7.10 -9.03
C TRP A 62 -3.81 7.43 -7.55
N ILE A 63 -4.71 6.93 -6.72
CA ILE A 63 -4.70 6.98 -5.26
C ILE A 63 -4.82 5.54 -4.78
N LEU A 64 -3.77 5.06 -4.11
CA LEU A 64 -3.83 3.82 -3.34
C LEU A 64 -4.35 4.17 -1.95
N TRP A 65 -5.33 3.42 -1.48
CA TRP A 65 -5.92 3.55 -0.16
C TRP A 65 -5.50 2.36 0.67
N MET A 66 -5.10 2.62 1.91
CA MET A 66 -5.00 1.61 2.96
C MET A 66 -6.21 1.78 3.86
N GLY A 67 -6.84 0.68 4.23
CA GLY A 67 -7.82 0.68 5.29
C GLY A 67 -7.51 -0.35 6.35
N TYR A 68 -7.85 -0.02 7.57
CA TYR A 68 -7.78 -0.88 8.75
C TYR A 68 -9.18 -0.93 9.38
N PHE A 69 -9.45 -2.01 10.12
CA PHE A 69 -10.68 -2.09 10.90
C PHE A 69 -10.46 -1.38 12.23
N ASP A 70 -11.25 -0.35 12.52
CA ASP A 70 -11.27 0.31 13.83
C ASP A 70 -12.28 -0.45 14.72
N ASP A 71 -11.74 -1.30 15.58
CA ASP A 71 -12.47 -2.11 16.56
C ASP A 71 -12.65 -1.41 17.92
N ASN A 72 -12.07 -0.22 18.10
CA ASN A 72 -12.10 0.50 19.37
C ASN A 72 -13.21 1.55 19.41
N MET A 73 -13.38 2.35 18.36
CA MET A 73 -14.24 3.54 18.39
C MET A 73 -15.45 3.40 17.48
N GLU A 74 -15.23 3.11 16.19
CA GLU A 74 -16.29 3.20 15.19
C GLU A 74 -16.84 1.85 14.70
N MET A 75 -16.22 0.74 15.07
CA MET A 75 -16.58 -0.62 14.64
C MET A 75 -16.74 -0.74 13.11
N LYS A 76 -15.83 -0.10 12.37
CA LYS A 76 -15.92 -0.01 10.91
C LYS A 76 -14.54 0.08 10.25
N TRP A 77 -14.52 -0.18 8.94
CA TRP A 77 -13.33 0.06 8.14
C TRP A 77 -13.10 1.56 7.95
N VAL A 78 -11.93 2.03 8.39
CA VAL A 78 -11.42 3.37 8.13
C VAL A 78 -10.43 3.28 6.96
N TYR A 79 -10.43 4.26 6.08
CA TYR A 79 -9.53 4.31 4.92
C TYR A 79 -8.79 5.64 4.88
N MET A 80 -7.52 5.58 4.53
CA MET A 80 -6.67 6.73 4.30
C MET A 80 -5.91 6.62 2.97
N PRO A 81 -5.63 7.74 2.30
CA PRO A 81 -4.70 7.76 1.18
C PRO A 81 -3.33 7.26 1.64
N TYR A 82 -2.78 6.30 0.90
CA TYR A 82 -1.55 5.59 1.25
C TYR A 82 -0.41 5.91 0.28
N ALA A 83 -0.72 6.04 -1.02
CA ALA A 83 0.23 6.52 -2.01
C ALA A 83 -0.47 7.23 -3.17
N LEU A 84 0.29 8.04 -3.91
CA LEU A 84 -0.12 8.76 -5.11
C LEU A 84 0.78 8.42 -6.29
N LEU A 85 0.18 8.33 -7.48
CA LEU A 85 0.92 8.14 -8.74
C LEU A 85 0.24 8.91 -9.86
N ALA A 86 1.00 9.67 -10.65
CA ALA A 86 0.44 10.28 -11.88
C ALA A 86 -0.01 9.18 -12.84
N CYS A 87 -1.22 9.28 -13.40
CA CYS A 87 -1.81 8.19 -14.18
C CYS A 87 -0.92 7.75 -15.35
N GLY A 88 -0.38 8.70 -16.13
CA GLY A 88 0.37 8.40 -17.36
C GLY A 88 -0.36 7.36 -18.22
N ASP A 89 0.42 6.43 -18.78
CA ASP A 89 -0.05 5.25 -19.51
C ASP A 89 -0.15 4.01 -18.61
N THR A 90 -0.02 4.17 -17.29
CA THR A 90 -0.01 3.07 -16.33
C THR A 90 -1.43 2.53 -16.11
N ASP A 91 -1.62 1.24 -16.35
CA ASP A 91 -2.87 0.56 -16.03
C ASP A 91 -3.09 0.39 -14.52
N ALA A 92 -4.26 -0.10 -14.12
CA ALA A 92 -4.62 -0.22 -12.72
C ALA A 92 -3.79 -1.26 -11.95
N ALA A 93 -3.45 -2.39 -12.55
CA ALA A 93 -2.69 -3.45 -11.87
C ALA A 93 -1.24 -3.02 -11.70
N ALA A 94 -0.63 -2.47 -12.76
CA ALA A 94 0.70 -1.89 -12.72
C ALA A 94 0.78 -0.74 -11.70
N ALA A 95 -0.22 0.15 -11.67
CA ALA A 95 -0.29 1.24 -10.69
C ALA A 95 -0.38 0.68 -9.26
N ALA A 96 -1.28 -0.28 -8.99
CA ALA A 96 -1.40 -0.88 -7.67
C ALA A 96 -0.07 -1.51 -7.21
N ARG A 97 0.61 -2.24 -8.10
CA ARG A 97 1.87 -2.92 -7.82
C ARG A 97 2.96 -1.93 -7.41
N VAL A 98 3.26 -0.95 -8.26
CA VAL A 98 4.36 0.01 -8.00
C VAL A 98 4.05 0.90 -6.80
N MET A 99 2.77 1.24 -6.59
CA MET A 99 2.36 2.08 -5.46
C MET A 99 2.47 1.33 -4.14
N LEU A 100 2.07 0.06 -4.09
CA LEU A 100 2.15 -0.75 -2.89
C LEU A 100 3.61 -1.03 -2.51
N GLU A 101 4.43 -1.42 -3.48
CA GLU A 101 5.88 -1.64 -3.27
C GLU A 101 6.57 -0.39 -2.71
N ALA A 102 6.36 0.77 -3.33
CA ALA A 102 6.95 2.02 -2.86
C ALA A 102 6.45 2.43 -1.46
N ALA A 103 5.18 2.20 -1.16
CA ALA A 103 4.62 2.54 0.15
C ALA A 103 5.18 1.65 1.26
N TRP A 104 5.26 0.33 1.04
CA TRP A 104 5.88 -0.60 2.00
C TRP A 104 7.38 -0.36 2.16
N LEU A 105 8.11 -0.04 1.07
CA LEU A 105 9.51 0.34 1.16
C LEU A 105 9.70 1.57 2.05
N GLU A 106 8.84 2.58 1.92
CA GLU A 106 8.92 3.79 2.74
C GLU A 106 8.56 3.51 4.20
N GLU A 107 7.49 2.75 4.47
CA GLU A 107 7.13 2.37 5.85
C GLU A 107 8.22 1.54 6.53
N LYS A 108 8.82 0.59 5.81
CA LYS A 108 9.99 -0.14 6.30
C LYS A 108 11.17 0.80 6.56
N ARG A 109 11.43 1.75 5.66
CA ARG A 109 12.53 2.73 5.81
C ARG A 109 12.37 3.61 7.05
N VAL A 110 11.13 3.96 7.42
CA VAL A 110 10.83 4.76 8.63
C VAL A 110 10.58 3.90 9.88
N GLY A 111 10.65 2.57 9.77
CA GLY A 111 10.48 1.63 10.89
C GLY A 111 9.03 1.43 11.34
N SER A 112 8.04 1.77 10.50
CA SER A 112 6.62 1.52 10.80
C SER A 112 6.13 0.17 10.28
N LEU A 113 6.93 -0.53 9.46
CA LEU A 113 6.59 -1.84 8.89
C LEU A 113 7.82 -2.75 8.76
N ASP A 114 8.28 -3.27 9.90
CA ASP A 114 9.53 -4.06 9.98
C ASP A 114 9.39 -5.51 9.48
N THR A 115 8.18 -6.07 9.52
CA THR A 115 7.90 -7.45 9.14
C THR A 115 6.90 -7.54 7.99
N THR A 116 7.03 -8.61 7.21
CA THR A 116 6.08 -8.94 6.14
C THR A 116 4.70 -9.31 6.70
N PHE A 117 3.69 -9.34 5.81
CA PHE A 117 2.37 -9.91 6.11
C PHE A 117 2.45 -11.40 6.45
N GLU A 118 1.50 -11.88 7.27
CA GLU A 118 1.37 -13.29 7.66
C GLU A 118 0.65 -14.10 6.58
N ALA A 119 -0.47 -13.56 6.10
CA ALA A 119 -1.34 -14.24 5.16
C ALA A 119 -2.01 -13.27 4.18
N VAL A 120 -2.31 -13.78 2.98
CA VAL A 120 -3.21 -13.11 2.04
C VAL A 120 -4.63 -13.61 2.32
N VAL A 121 -5.49 -12.72 2.81
CA VAL A 121 -6.89 -13.04 3.12
C VAL A 121 -7.74 -13.08 1.86
N ALA A 122 -7.50 -12.12 0.96
CA ALA A 122 -8.17 -12.02 -0.33
C ALA A 122 -7.31 -11.24 -1.32
N ASP A 123 -7.33 -11.64 -2.58
CA ASP A 123 -6.64 -10.99 -3.69
C ASP A 123 -7.63 -10.28 -4.65
N GLY A 124 -7.09 -9.45 -5.53
CA GLY A 124 -7.88 -8.55 -6.36
C GLY A 124 -7.10 -8.08 -7.59
N LEU A 125 -6.82 -6.78 -7.68
CA LEU A 125 -5.95 -6.26 -8.74
C LEU A 125 -4.53 -6.84 -8.70
N LEU A 126 -4.07 -7.28 -7.52
CA LEU A 126 -2.82 -8.00 -7.37
C LEU A 126 -3.12 -9.42 -6.93
N THR A 127 -2.48 -10.38 -7.57
CA THR A 127 -2.54 -11.79 -7.21
C THR A 127 -1.67 -12.10 -5.98
N VAL A 128 -1.90 -13.25 -5.36
CA VAL A 128 -1.08 -13.76 -4.25
C VAL A 128 0.42 -13.79 -4.60
N ASP A 129 0.77 -14.22 -5.80
CA ASP A 129 2.16 -14.32 -6.22
C ASP A 129 2.81 -12.94 -6.41
N GLU A 130 2.09 -11.98 -6.99
CA GLU A 130 2.58 -10.60 -7.10
C GLU A 130 2.77 -9.95 -5.73
N LEU A 131 1.87 -10.19 -4.78
CA LEU A 131 2.00 -9.72 -3.40
C LEU A 131 3.25 -10.30 -2.72
N ARG A 132 3.52 -11.61 -2.91
CA ARG A 132 4.73 -12.27 -2.42
C ARG A 132 5.99 -11.72 -3.08
N GLU A 133 5.95 -11.44 -4.37
CA GLU A 133 7.07 -10.82 -5.09
C GLU A 133 7.37 -9.41 -4.59
N ILE A 134 6.35 -8.60 -4.30
CA ILE A 134 6.53 -7.28 -3.67
C ILE A 134 7.16 -7.46 -2.30
N ALA A 135 6.61 -8.35 -1.46
CA ALA A 135 7.13 -8.59 -0.12
C ALA A 135 8.60 -9.07 -0.14
N ALA A 136 8.99 -9.93 -1.08
CA ALA A 136 10.37 -10.37 -1.22
C ALA A 136 11.35 -9.24 -1.58
N ARG A 137 10.89 -8.18 -2.27
CA ARG A 137 11.70 -6.98 -2.55
C ARG A 137 11.79 -6.05 -1.35
N VAL A 138 10.70 -5.93 -0.58
CA VAL A 138 10.65 -5.07 0.60
C VAL A 138 11.42 -5.69 1.76
N TRP A 139 11.19 -6.97 2.05
CA TRP A 139 11.88 -7.77 3.08
C TRP A 139 12.67 -8.89 2.41
N PRO A 140 13.82 -8.58 1.78
CA PRO A 140 14.70 -9.63 1.30
C PRO A 140 15.10 -10.47 2.51
N LYS A 141 14.95 -11.80 2.41
CA LYS A 141 15.56 -12.69 3.39
C LYS A 141 17.05 -12.36 3.38
N GLU A 142 17.58 -11.91 4.51
CA GLU A 142 19.03 -11.76 4.62
C GLU A 142 19.62 -13.09 4.20
N GLY A 143 20.46 -13.05 3.16
CA GLY A 143 21.16 -14.24 2.70
C GLY A 143 21.82 -14.84 3.93
N GLY A 144 21.59 -16.14 4.15
CA GLY A 144 22.35 -16.87 5.15
C GLY A 144 23.82 -16.61 4.86
N ALA A 145 24.42 -15.72 5.65
CA ALA A 145 25.85 -15.68 5.81
C ALA A 145 26.16 -17.03 6.44
N SER A 146 26.52 -17.98 5.58
CA SER A 146 27.32 -19.14 5.96
C SER A 146 28.53 -18.57 6.70
N CYS A 147 28.47 -18.54 8.02
CA CYS A 147 29.67 -18.47 8.82
C CYS A 147 30.28 -19.86 8.78
N SER A 148 31.44 -19.89 8.11
CA SER A 148 32.43 -20.96 8.01
C SER A 148 32.71 -21.68 9.32
#